data_AF-A0A1G3X209-F1
#
_entry.id   AF-A0A1G3X209-F1
#
_cell.length_a   1.000
_cell.length_b   1.000
_cell.length_c   1.000
_cell.angle_alpha   90.00
_cell.angle_beta   90.00
_cell.angle_gamma   90.00
#
_symmetry.space_group_name_H-M   'P 1'
#
loop_
_entity.id
_entity.type
_entity.pdbx_description
1 polymer ?
#
loop_
_entity_poly.entity_id
_entity_poly.type
_entity_poly.pdbx_seq_one_letter_code
_entity_poly.pdbx_strand_id
1 'polypeptide(L)'
;MKYQVIPIEHGQIHHYLMNAPIISSIAYMSFLKPYYQDYLLRYKNCIFLYFDEISDQDLIMMDYLKLGDLYVVSLYENIEKKEKNYEIRSRR
;
A
#
# COMPACT_ATOMS: atom_id res chain seq x y z
N MET A 1 0.56 -8.59 -8.07
CA MET A 1 -0.13 -7.34 -7.68
C MET A 1 -1.07 -7.69 -6.56
N LYS A 2 -0.83 -7.14 -5.36
CA LYS A 2 -1.71 -7.34 -4.21
C LYS A 2 -2.51 -6.06 -4.03
N TYR A 3 -3.82 -6.20 -3.86
CA TYR A 3 -4.74 -5.08 -3.64
C TYR A 3 -5.43 -5.28 -2.30
N GLN A 4 -5.55 -4.20 -1.53
CA GLN A 4 -6.29 -4.20 -0.29
C GLN A 4 -6.98 -2.85 -0.08
N VAL A 5 -8.08 -2.87 0.67
CA VAL A 5 -8.79 -1.66 1.09
C VAL A 5 -8.60 -1.51 2.60
N ILE A 6 -8.10 -0.35 3.02
CA ILE A 6 -7.91 -0.02 4.43
C ILE A 6 -8.95 1.04 4.81
N PRO A 7 -9.87 0.77 5.74
CA PRO A 7 -10.82 1.77 6.21
C PRO A 7 -10.10 2.82 7.07
N ILE A 8 -10.46 4.10 6.89
CA ILE A 8 -10.02 5.24 7.70
C ILE A 8 -11.24 6.07 8.11
N GLU A 9 -11.13 6.98 9.08
CA GLU A 9 -12.31 7.65 9.66
C GLU A 9 -13.16 8.41 8.63
N HIS A 10 -12.54 8.98 7.60
CA HIS A 10 -13.20 9.88 6.64
C HIS A 10 -13.10 9.40 5.18
N GLY A 11 -12.86 8.11 4.97
CA GLY A 11 -12.72 7.54 3.62
C GLY A 11 -12.12 6.14 3.63
N GLN A 12 -11.54 5.76 2.50
CA GLN A 12 -10.84 4.48 2.37
C GLN A 12 -9.55 4.63 1.58
N ILE A 13 -8.57 3.80 1.92
CA ILE A 13 -7.31 3.68 1.18
C ILE A 13 -7.40 2.48 0.24
N HIS A 14 -7.41 2.75 -1.05
CA HIS A 14 -7.21 1.75 -2.10
C HIS A 14 -5.71 1.52 -2.27
N HIS A 15 -5.18 0.51 -1.60
CA HIS A 15 -3.75 0.23 -1.56
C HIS A 15 -3.37 -0.86 -2.56
N TYR A 16 -2.47 -0.51 -3.47
CA TYR A 16 -1.90 -1.38 -4.48
C TYR A 16 -0.42 -1.62 -4.21
N LEU A 17 -0.07 -2.88 -3.99
CA LEU A 17 1.31 -3.32 -3.89
C LEU A 17 1.83 -3.77 -5.26
N MET A 18 2.84 -3.06 -5.72
CA MET A 18 3.59 -3.32 -6.92
C MET A 18 4.74 -4.28 -6.61
N ASN A 19 4.68 -5.49 -7.17
CA ASN A 19 5.83 -6.39 -7.12
C ASN A 19 6.81 -5.98 -8.22
N ALA A 20 7.74 -5.08 -7.93
CA ALA A 20 8.87 -4.83 -8.83
C ALA A 20 10.09 -5.64 -8.34
N PRO A 21 10.77 -6.40 -9.21
CA PRO A 21 12.07 -6.95 -8.87
C PRO A 21 13.04 -5.80 -8.55
N ILE A 22 14.00 -6.03 -7.65
CA ILE A 22 15.08 -5.08 -7.32
C ILE A 22 15.91 -4.85 -8.60
N ILE A 23 15.45 -3.94 -9.47
CA ILE A 23 16.08 -3.61 -10.75
C ILE A 23 16.08 -2.08 -10.89
N SER A 24 17.08 -1.57 -11.60
CA SER A 24 17.42 -0.15 -11.77
C SER A 24 16.22 0.80 -11.93
N SER A 25 16.41 2.01 -11.39
CA SER A 25 15.48 3.15 -11.37
C SER A 25 14.89 3.56 -12.72
N ILE A 26 15.43 3.07 -13.85
CA ILE A 26 14.94 3.41 -15.20
C ILE A 26 13.74 2.53 -15.62
N ALA A 27 13.67 1.27 -15.18
CA ALA A 27 12.54 0.40 -15.48
C ALA A 27 11.27 0.77 -14.67
N TYR A 28 11.47 1.45 -13.55
CA TYR A 28 10.48 1.88 -12.57
C TYR A 28 9.29 2.67 -13.15
N MET A 29 9.56 3.67 -14.00
CA MET A 29 8.51 4.49 -14.62
C MET A 29 7.57 3.69 -15.50
N SER A 30 8.08 2.60 -16.11
CA SER A 30 7.26 1.69 -16.91
C SER A 30 6.28 0.89 -16.05
N PHE A 31 6.65 0.57 -14.80
CA PHE A 31 5.80 -0.17 -13.88
C PHE A 31 4.68 0.69 -13.27
N LEU A 32 4.87 2.00 -13.13
CA LEU A 32 3.83 2.92 -12.62
C LEU A 32 2.70 3.21 -13.61
N LYS A 33 2.99 3.15 -14.91
CA LYS A 33 2.04 3.45 -15.99
C LYS A 33 0.65 2.82 -15.80
N PRO A 34 0.50 1.50 -15.55
CA PRO A 34 -0.82 0.90 -15.35
C PRO A 34 -1.60 1.51 -14.18
N TYR A 35 -0.92 1.90 -13.10
CA TYR A 35 -1.57 2.49 -11.92
C TYR A 35 -2.03 3.93 -12.18
N TYR A 36 -1.27 4.71 -12.96
CA TYR A 36 -1.74 6.02 -13.41
C TYR A 36 -2.97 5.91 -14.31
N GLN A 37 -2.98 4.94 -15.23
CA GLN A 37 -4.13 4.71 -16.10
C GLN A 37 -5.36 4.31 -15.29
N ASP A 38 -5.22 3.40 -14.33
CA ASP A 38 -6.32 2.98 -13.47
C ASP A 38 -6.84 4.13 -12.60
N TYR A 39 -5.94 4.91 -12.00
CA TYR A 39 -6.30 6.11 -11.24
C TYR A 39 -7.13 7.10 -12.08
N LEU A 40 -6.66 7.44 -13.29
CA LEU A 40 -7.34 8.39 -14.16
C LEU A 40 -8.70 7.87 -14.65
N LEU A 41 -8.86 6.55 -14.83
CA LEU A 41 -10.09 5.94 -15.32
C LEU A 41 -11.14 5.75 -14.22
N ARG A 42 -10.72 5.38 -13.00
CA ARG A 42 -11.63 4.88 -11.96
C ARG A 42 -11.58 5.66 -10.64
N TYR A 43 -10.47 6.31 -10.33
CA TYR A 43 -10.21 6.89 -9.00
C TYR A 43 -9.85 8.39 -9.07
N LYS A 44 -10.27 9.10 -10.12
CA LYS A 44 -9.94 10.52 -10.35
C LYS A 44 -10.34 11.49 -9.23
N ASN A 45 -11.22 11.06 -8.31
CA ASN A 45 -11.68 11.85 -7.16
C ASN A 45 -10.91 11.51 -5.88
N CYS A 46 -10.03 10.50 -5.91
CA CYS A 46 -9.16 10.14 -4.80
C CYS A 46 -7.86 10.95 -4.87
N ILE A 47 -7.12 11.03 -3.78
CA ILE A 47 -5.74 11.55 -3.81
C ILE A 47 -4.80 10.40 -4.18
N PHE A 48 -4.02 10.58 -5.25
CA PHE A 48 -2.98 9.62 -5.62
C PHE A 48 -1.72 9.84 -4.78
N LEU A 49 -1.30 8.81 -4.06
CA LEU A 49 -0.04 8.80 -3.30
C LEU A 49 0.80 7.61 -3.75
N TYR A 50 2.10 7.85 -3.86
CA TYR A 50 3.07 6.84 -4.23
C TYR A 50 4.18 6.79 -3.18
N PHE A 51 4.50 5.58 -2.72
CA PHE A 51 5.53 5.32 -1.72
C PHE A 51 6.45 4.19 -2.19
N ASP A 52 7.73 4.26 -1.83
CA ASP A 52 8.59 3.09 -1.99
C ASP A 52 8.22 2.03 -0.93
N GLU A 53 8.09 2.47 0.32
CA GLU A 53 7.64 1.66 1.45
C GLU A 53 6.56 2.41 2.23
N ILE A 54 5.56 1.69 2.75
CA ILE A 54 4.51 2.26 3.61
C ILE A 54 4.57 1.61 4.99
N SER A 55 4.62 2.45 6.02
CA SER A 55 4.62 2.03 7.42
C SER A 55 3.25 2.27 8.08
N ASP A 56 3.05 1.65 9.26
CA ASP A 56 1.86 1.91 10.08
C ASP A 56 1.75 3.38 10.50
N GLN A 57 2.88 4.08 10.68
CA GLN A 57 2.89 5.50 11.03
C GLN A 57 2.37 6.37 9.89
N ASP A 58 2.68 6.01 8.64
CA ASP A 58 2.17 6.72 7.47
C ASP A 58 0.65 6.58 7.36
N LEU A 59 0.12 5.37 7.61
CA LEU A 59 -1.31 5.12 7.63
C LEU A 59 -2.02 5.93 8.73
N ILE A 60 -1.45 5.97 9.93
CA ILE A 60 -1.97 6.77 11.04
C ILE A 60 -1.97 8.26 10.69
N MET A 61 -0.88 8.76 10.10
CA MET A 61 -0.80 10.14 9.65
C MET A 61 -1.88 10.46 8.60
N MET A 62 -2.09 9.58 7.62
CA MET A 62 -3.12 9.75 6.60
C MET A 62 -4.53 9.82 7.20
N ASP A 63 -4.81 9.02 8.21
CA ASP A 63 -6.09 9.05 8.94
C ASP A 63 -6.27 10.38 9.68
N TYR A 64 -5.23 10.86 10.38
CA TYR A 64 -5.26 12.16 11.08
C TYR A 64 -5.47 13.35 10.14
N LEU A 65 -4.92 13.29 8.92
CA LEU A 65 -5.04 14.37 7.95
C LEU A 65 -6.43 14.47 7.31
N LYS A 66 -7.31 13.47 7.51
CA LYS A 66 -8.69 13.46 7.01
C LYS A 66 -8.80 13.78 5.51
N LEU A 67 -7.91 13.17 4.73
CA LEU A 67 -7.74 13.47 3.30
C LEU A 67 -8.87 12.94 2.39
N GLY A 68 -9.84 12.21 2.93
CA GLY A 68 -10.87 11.53 2.14
C GLY A 68 -10.38 10.21 1.55
N ASP A 69 -10.86 9.86 0.37
CA ASP A 69 -10.46 8.63 -0.31
C ASP A 69 -9.05 8.75 -0.92
N LEU A 70 -8.21 7.74 -0.66
CA LEU A 70 -6.83 7.69 -1.11
C LEU A 70 -6.62 6.53 -2.08
N TYR A 71 -5.85 6.79 -3.14
CA TYR A 71 -5.31 5.78 -4.04
C TYR A 71 -3.81 5.67 -3.79
N VAL A 72 -3.38 4.61 -3.13
CA VAL A 72 -2.00 4.44 -2.68
C VAL A 72 -1.33 3.33 -3.47
N VAL A 73 -0.16 3.61 -4.03
CA VAL A 73 0.71 2.61 -4.67
C VAL A 73 2.01 2.49 -3.87
N SER A 74 2.39 1.27 -3.50
CA SER A 74 3.67 1.00 -2.83
C SER A 74 4.47 -0.11 -3.51
N LEU A 75 5.80 -0.10 -3.31
CA LEU A 75 6.74 -1.00 -4.00
C LEU A 75 7.14 -2.25 -3.22
N TYR A 76 6.96 -2.27 -1.90
CA TYR A 76 7.40 -3.39 -1.07
C TYR A 76 6.35 -3.80 -0.05
N GLU A 77 6.14 -5.11 0.08
CA GLU A 77 5.59 -5.67 1.31
C GLU A 77 6.76 -5.66 2.29
N ASN A 78 6.66 -4.91 3.39
CA ASN A 78 7.63 -5.03 4.47
C ASN A 78 7.74 -6.52 4.82
N ILE A 79 8.89 -7.14 4.54
CA ILE A 79 9.19 -8.54 4.87
C ILE A 79 9.48 -8.58 6.39
N GLU A 80 8.50 -8.20 7.18
CA GLU A 80 8.41 -8.53 8.59
C GLU A 80 6.96 -8.96 8.86
N LYS A 81 6.52 -10.00 8.14
CA LYS A 81 5.60 -10.95 8.76
C LYS A 81 6.37 -11.55 9.94
N LYS A 82 6.20 -10.94 11.13
CA LYS A 82 6.30 -11.66 12.40
C LYS A 82 5.50 -12.94 12.23
N GLU A 83 6.19 -14.05 12.04
CA GLU A 83 5.69 -15.36 12.43
C GLU A 83 5.36 -15.25 13.91
N LYS A 84 4.12 -14.86 14.21
CA LYS A 84 3.49 -15.08 15.50
C LYS A 84 3.31 -16.59 15.62
N ASN A 85 4.39 -17.28 15.98
CA ASN A 85 4.38 -18.62 16.54
C ASN A 85 3.59 -18.57 17.85
N TYR A 86 2.26 -18.55 17.75
CA TYR A 86 1.37 -18.98 18.81
C TYR A 86 1.10 -20.46 18.61
N GLU A 87 2.13 -21.29 18.77
CA GLU A 87 1.89 -22.67 19.21
C GLU A 87 2.04 -22.70 20.73
N ILE A 88 0.89 -22.80 21.35
CA ILE A 88 0.68 -22.92 22.78
C ILE A 88 1.26 -24.26 23.25
N ARG A 89 2.10 -24.17 24.28
CA ARG A 89 2.56 -25.24 25.17
C ARG A 89 1.71 -26.52 25.16
N SER A 90 2.37 -27.66 25.05
CA SER A 90 2.07 -28.81 25.92
C SER A 90 3.37 -29.39 26.47
N ARG A 91 3.63 -29.09 27.74
CA ARG A 91 4.59 -29.84 28.57
C ARG A 91 4.02 -31.25 28.77
N ARG A 92 4.75 -32.29 28.37
CA ARG A 92 4.86 -33.56 29.10
C ARG A 92 6.24 -34.14 28.87
#